data_AF-A0A941NK66-F1
#
_entry.id   AF-A0A941NK66-F1
#
_cell.length_a   1.000
_cell.length_b   1.000
_cell.length_c   1.000
_cell.angle_alpha   90.00
_cell.angle_beta   90.00
_cell.angle_gamma   90.00
#
_symmetry.space_group_name_H-M   'P 1'
#
loop_
_entity.id
_entity.type
_entity.pdbx_description
1 polymer ?
#
loop_
_entity_poly.entity_id
_entity_poly.type
_entity_poly.pdbx_seq_one_letter_code
_entity_poly.pdbx_strand_id
1 'polypeptide(L)'
;AKNAILIVEFAVDAEKKGMTAREAALEAARLRLRPILMTSIAFIAGVFPLAVASGAGAGSQNDIGTGVIGGMVTATILAIFFVPVFFQLINRGLQHHE
;
A
#
# COMPACT_ATOMS: atom_id res chain seq x y z
N ALA A 1 6.47 -4.12 2.32
CA ALA A 1 6.32 -5.58 2.54
C ALA A 1 5.27 -5.92 3.59
N LYS A 2 5.39 -5.46 4.84
CA LYS A 2 4.50 -5.87 5.95
C LYS A 2 3.00 -5.58 5.72
N ASN A 3 2.65 -4.43 5.12
CA ASN A 3 1.26 -4.05 4.86
C ASN A 3 0.54 -4.98 3.86
N ALA A 4 1.23 -5.40 2.79
CA ALA A 4 0.66 -6.27 1.77
C ALA A 4 0.46 -7.70 2.29
N ILE A 5 1.43 -8.22 3.06
CA ILE A 5 1.34 -9.53 3.72
C ILE A 5 0.11 -9.59 4.62
N LEU A 6 -0.14 -8.55 5.42
CA LEU A 6 -1.27 -8.53 6.33
C LEU A 6 -2.62 -8.42 5.62
N ILE A 7 -2.69 -7.83 4.42
CA ILE A 7 -3.91 -7.85 3.60
C ILE A 7 -4.18 -9.28 3.10
N VAL A 8 -3.16 -9.96 2.59
CA VAL A 8 -3.30 -11.34 2.12
C VAL A 8 -3.67 -12.29 3.26
N GLU A 9 -3.00 -12.17 4.41
CA GLU A 9 -3.24 -13.01 5.59
C GLU A 9 -4.69 -12.86 6.10
N PHE A 10 -5.19 -11.62 6.24
CA PHE A 10 -6.59 -11.39 6.63
C PHE A 10 -7.59 -11.88 5.58
N ALA A 11 -7.26 -11.77 4.28
CA ALA A 11 -8.13 -12.25 3.23
C ALA A 11 -8.22 -13.79 3.23
N VAL A 12 -7.10 -14.50 3.41
CA VAL A 12 -7.09 -15.96 3.56
C VAL A 12 -7.90 -16.40 4.79
N ASP A 13 -7.75 -15.70 5.92
CA ASP A 13 -8.52 -16.00 7.13
C ASP A 13 -10.02 -15.71 6.97
N ALA A 14 -10.39 -14.71 6.17
CA ALA A 14 -11.79 -14.42 5.84
C ALA A 14 -12.39 -15.47 4.89
N GLU A 15 -11.64 -15.96 3.90
CA GLU A 15 -12.07 -17.07 3.05
C GLU A 15 -12.28 -18.37 3.83
N LYS A 16 -11.39 -18.69 4.80
CA LYS A 16 -11.58 -19.83 5.70
C LYS A 16 -12.85 -19.74 6.55
N LYS A 17 -13.38 -18.54 6.77
CA LYS A 17 -14.65 -18.29 7.47
C LYS A 17 -15.86 -18.37 6.53
N GLY A 18 -15.67 -18.76 5.27
CA GLY A 18 -16.72 -18.95 4.27
C GLY A 18 -17.04 -17.71 3.44
N MET A 19 -16.27 -16.63 3.54
CA MET A 19 -16.47 -15.44 2.69
C MET A 19 -15.99 -15.71 1.27
N THR A 20 -16.62 -15.08 0.28
CA THR A 20 -16.11 -15.15 -1.09
C THR A 20 -14.77 -14.41 -1.20
N ALA A 21 -13.91 -14.82 -2.14
CA ALA A 21 -12.60 -14.21 -2.35
C ALA A 21 -12.66 -12.69 -2.57
N ARG A 22 -13.74 -12.22 -3.18
CA ARG A 22 -13.99 -10.81 -3.40
C ARG A 22 -14.28 -10.06 -2.09
N GLU A 23 -15.14 -10.62 -1.25
CA GLU A 23 -15.52 -10.02 0.04
C GLU A 23 -14.34 -10.02 1.01
N ALA A 24 -13.63 -11.15 1.09
CA ALA A 24 -12.43 -11.31 1.90
C ALA A 24 -11.34 -10.28 1.55
N ALA A 25 -11.06 -10.08 0.26
CA ALA A 25 -10.09 -9.10 -0.21
C ALA A 25 -10.49 -7.66 0.14
N LEU A 26 -11.78 -7.33 0.00
CA LEU A 26 -12.30 -6.00 0.31
C LEU A 26 -12.26 -5.70 1.81
N GLU A 27 -12.61 -6.68 2.64
CA GLU A 27 -12.56 -6.57 4.10
C GLU A 27 -11.12 -6.36 4.58
N ALA A 28 -10.19 -7.18 4.10
CA ALA A 28 -8.78 -7.08 4.45
C ALA A 28 -8.16 -5.74 4.00
N ALA A 29 -8.51 -5.26 2.80
CA ALA A 29 -8.07 -3.95 2.32
C ALA A 29 -8.60 -2.80 3.20
N ARG A 30 -9.86 -2.85 3.64
CA ARG A 30 -10.47 -1.83 4.52
C ARG A 30 -9.78 -1.77 5.89
N LEU A 31 -9.47 -2.91 6.49
CA LEU A 31 -8.78 -2.99 7.78
C LEU A 31 -7.40 -2.31 7.75
N ARG A 32 -6.74 -2.29 6.60
CA ARG A 32 -5.38 -1.75 6.44
C ARG A 32 -5.32 -0.36 5.84
N LEU A 33 -6.41 0.14 5.25
CA LEU A 33 -6.47 1.47 4.64
C LEU A 33 -6.02 2.57 5.61
N ARG A 34 -6.56 2.57 6.84
CA ARG A 34 -6.21 3.56 7.87
C ARG A 34 -4.71 3.49 8.26
N PRO A 35 -4.15 2.32 8.63
CA PRO A 35 -2.71 2.19 8.87
C PRO A 35 -1.81 2.58 7.70
N ILE A 36 -2.16 2.19 6.47
CA ILE A 36 -1.37 2.50 5.26
C ILE A 36 -1.32 4.02 5.08
N LEU A 37 -2.48 4.67 5.11
CA LEU A 37 -2.57 6.13 5.01
C LEU A 37 -1.79 6.81 6.13
N MET A 38 -1.93 6.37 7.37
CA MET A 38 -1.21 6.94 8.52
C MET A 38 0.31 6.94 8.31
N THR A 39 0.88 5.80 7.91
CA THR A 39 2.33 5.68 7.67
C THR A 39 2.80 6.52 6.49
N SER A 40 2.04 6.51 5.39
CA SER A 40 2.38 7.30 4.20
C SER A 40 2.34 8.80 4.47
N ILE A 41 1.33 9.29 5.19
CA ILE A 41 1.17 10.70 5.55
C ILE A 41 2.26 11.13 6.52
N ALA A 42 2.53 10.33 7.56
CA ALA A 42 3.58 10.64 8.54
C ALA A 42 4.95 10.72 7.88
N PHE A 43 5.24 9.81 6.95
CA PHE A 43 6.50 9.82 6.21
C PHE A 43 6.60 11.01 5.26
N ILE A 44 5.56 11.31 4.48
CA ILE A 44 5.49 12.49 3.60
C ILE A 44 5.71 13.77 4.41
N ALA A 45 5.04 13.91 5.55
CA ALA A 45 5.23 15.06 6.43
C ALA A 45 6.66 15.16 6.97
N GLY A 46 7.31 14.03 7.27
CA GLY A 46 8.70 14.00 7.72
C GLY A 46 9.72 14.39 6.64
N VAL A 47 9.46 14.07 5.37
CA VAL A 47 10.33 14.44 4.24
C VAL A 47 9.94 15.77 3.59
N PHE A 48 8.78 16.33 3.93
CA PHE A 48 8.29 17.59 3.38
C PHE A 48 9.29 18.75 3.50
N PRO A 49 9.99 18.96 4.63
CA PRO A 49 10.99 20.03 4.75
C PRO A 49 12.16 19.88 3.78
N LEU A 50 12.54 18.65 3.43
CA LEU A 50 13.62 18.40 2.46
C LEU A 50 13.22 18.81 1.06
N ALA A 51 11.93 18.70 0.71
CA ALA A 51 11.42 19.09 -0.61
C ALA A 51 11.30 20.61 -0.81
N VAL A 52 11.33 21.38 0.28
CA VAL A 52 11.24 22.86 0.27
C VAL A 52 12.51 23.51 0.83
N ALA A 53 13.59 22.74 0.97
CA ALA A 53 14.83 23.22 1.54
C ALA A 53 15.45 24.31 0.64
N SER A 54 16.07 25.30 1.27
CA SER A 54 16.80 26.38 0.61
C SER A 54 18.15 26.61 1.30
N GLY A 55 19.15 27.06 0.54
CA GLY A 55 20.53 27.24 1.03
C GLY A 55 21.52 26.20 0.49
N ALA A 56 22.65 26.04 1.17
CA ALA A 56 23.71 25.13 0.75
C ALA A 56 23.22 23.67 0.76
N GLY A 57 23.40 22.95 -0.35
CA GLY A 57 22.93 21.58 -0.50
C GLY A 57 21.41 21.44 -0.72
N ALA A 58 20.69 22.54 -0.96
CA ALA A 58 19.25 22.51 -1.22
C ALA A 58 18.87 21.74 -2.48
N GLY A 59 19.71 21.77 -3.54
CA GLY A 59 19.45 21.00 -4.76
C GLY A 59 19.30 19.50 -4.47
N SER A 60 20.28 18.91 -3.76
CA SER A 60 20.23 17.50 -3.40
C SER A 60 19.10 17.15 -2.43
N GLN A 61 18.76 18.05 -1.50
CA GLN A 61 17.66 17.83 -0.56
C GLN A 61 16.31 17.85 -1.28
N ASN A 62 16.10 18.82 -2.17
CA ASN A 62 14.87 18.95 -2.94
C ASN A 62 14.69 17.77 -3.90
N ASP A 63 15.76 17.35 -4.60
CA ASP A 63 15.73 16.19 -5.50
C ASP A 63 15.29 14.91 -4.76
N ILE A 64 15.89 14.65 -3.60
CA ILE A 64 15.52 13.50 -2.75
C ILE A 64 14.09 13.67 -2.22
N GLY A 65 13.75 14.83 -1.68
CA GLY A 65 12.45 15.11 -1.08
C GLY A 65 11.31 14.93 -2.08
N THR A 66 11.41 15.54 -3.26
CA THR A 66 10.41 15.42 -4.32
C THR A 66 10.32 13.99 -4.85
N GLY A 67 11.46 13.31 -5.08
CA GLY A 67 11.47 11.92 -5.55
C GLY A 67 10.81 10.97 -4.57
N VAL A 68 11.11 11.12 -3.27
CA VAL A 68 10.57 10.28 -2.21
C VAL A 68 9.08 10.52 -1.98
N ILE A 69 8.61 11.78 -1.98
CA ILE A 69 7.19 12.11 -1.84
C ILE A 69 6.39 11.55 -3.03
N GLY A 70 6.85 11.77 -4.26
CA GLY A 70 6.20 11.23 -5.46
C GLY A 70 6.17 9.70 -5.46
N GLY A 71 7.27 9.06 -5.05
CA GLY A 71 7.36 7.61 -4.89
C GLY A 71 6.39 7.08 -3.85
N MET A 72 6.28 7.73 -2.69
CA MET A 72 5.36 7.31 -1.63
C MET A 72 3.89 7.43 -2.05
N VAL A 73 3.50 8.54 -2.68
CA VAL A 73 2.12 8.75 -3.18
C VAL A 73 1.77 7.67 -4.20
N THR A 74 2.65 7.47 -5.19
CA THR A 74 2.44 6.48 -6.25
C THR A 74 2.36 5.06 -5.67
N ALA A 75 3.29 4.69 -4.80
CA ALA A 75 3.30 3.37 -4.15
C ALA A 75 2.05 3.14 -3.29
N THR A 76 1.57 4.16 -2.59
CA THR A 76 0.37 4.07 -1.74
C THR A 76 -0.89 3.82 -2.59
N ILE A 77 -1.06 4.58 -3.67
CA ILE A 77 -2.18 4.39 -4.61
C ILE A 77 -2.12 3.00 -5.22
N LEU A 78 -0.97 2.62 -5.79
CA LEU A 78 -0.81 1.30 -6.41
C LEU A 78 -1.08 0.18 -5.40
N ALA A 79 -0.57 0.28 -4.18
CA ALA A 79 -0.80 -0.75 -3.17
C ALA A 79 -2.28 -0.89 -2.78
N ILE A 80 -3.01 0.21 -2.62
CA ILE A 80 -4.44 0.17 -2.22
C ILE A 80 -5.30 -0.50 -3.29
N PHE A 81 -5.04 -0.23 -4.57
CA PHE A 81 -5.85 -0.77 -5.66
C PHE A 81 -5.36 -2.14 -6.17
N PHE A 82 -4.05 -2.30 -6.37
CA PHE A 82 -3.52 -3.48 -7.03
C PHE A 82 -3.40 -4.67 -6.09
N VAL A 83 -3.13 -4.49 -4.78
CA VAL A 83 -3.04 -5.62 -3.84
C VAL A 83 -4.33 -6.46 -3.78
N PRO A 84 -5.53 -5.87 -3.57
CA PRO A 84 -6.76 -6.66 -3.55
C PRO A 84 -7.11 -7.27 -4.92
N VAL A 85 -6.78 -6.58 -6.02
CA VAL A 85 -6.98 -7.10 -7.38
C VAL A 85 -6.08 -8.30 -7.65
N PHE A 86 -4.80 -8.21 -7.32
CA PHE A 86 -3.87 -9.32 -7.47
C PHE A 86 -4.25 -10.51 -6.60
N PHE A 87 -4.72 -10.28 -5.37
CA PHE A 87 -5.24 -11.36 -4.52
C PHE A 87 -6.39 -12.11 -5.21
N GLN A 88 -7.38 -11.40 -5.74
CA GLN A 88 -8.51 -12.02 -6.45
C GLN A 88 -8.06 -12.76 -7.72
N LEU A 89 -7.13 -12.18 -8.48
CA LEU A 89 -6.65 -12.75 -9.74
C LEU A 89 -5.84 -14.03 -9.50
N ILE A 90 -5.00 -14.05 -8.48
CA ILE A 90 -4.23 -15.23 -8.07
C ILE A 90 -5.17 -16.30 -7.52
N ASN A 91 -6.14 -15.95 -6.65
CA ASN A 91 -7.04 -16.93 -6.09
C ASN A 91 -7.94 -17.59 -7.16
N ARG A 92 -8.43 -16.80 -8.12
CA ARG A 92 -9.21 -17.33 -9.25
C ARG A 92 -8.36 -18.20 -10.20
N GLY A 93 -7.08 -17.89 -10.36
CA GLY A 93 -6.14 -18.71 -11.13
C GLY A 93 -5.82 -20.05 -10.47
N LEU A 94 -5.71 -20.07 -9.13
CA LEU A 94 -5.47 -21.28 -8.35
C LEU A 94 -6.69 -22.21 -8.34
N GLN A 95 -7.91 -21.67 -8.21
CA GLN A 95 -9.15 -22.45 -8.27
C GLN A 95 -9.38 -23.14 -9.63
N HIS A 96 -8.73 -22.69 -10.70
CA HIS A 96 -8.88 -23.31 -12.02
C HIS A 96 -7.99 -24.55 -12.22
N HIS A 97 -7.07 -24.79 -11.28
CA HIS A 97 -6.11 -25.91 -11.29
C HIS A 97 -6.50 -27.07 -10.35
N GLU A 98 -7.63 -26.97 -9.64
CA GLU A 98 -8.26 -28.05 -8.87
C GLU A 98 -9.55 -28.52 -9.56
#